data_AF-A0A357CGD6-F1
#
_entry.id   AF-A0A357CGD6-F1
#
_cell.length_a   1.000
_cell.length_b   1.000
_cell.length_c   1.000
_cell.angle_alpha   90.00
_cell.angle_beta   90.00
_cell.angle_gamma   90.00
#
_symmetry.space_group_name_H-M   'P 1'
#
loop_
_entity.id
_entity.type
_entity.pdbx_description
1 polymer ?
#
loop_
_entity_poly.entity_id
_entity_poly.type
_entity_poly.pdbx_seq_one_letter_code
_entity_poly.pdbx_strand_id
1 'polypeptide(L)' 'MLAEAGCSVPEIAAITGHSYRSVNSILEKYLPRTKHLAEMAIAKLENSGRTSFANHLQTGPSLQKKGEAK' A
#
# COMPACT_ATOMS: atom_id res chain seq x y z
N MET A 1 -17.86 1.03 1.30
CA MET A 1 -17.56 0.73 2.73
C MET A 1 -16.50 1.69 3.28
N LEU A 2 -16.44 1.94 4.60
CA LEU A 2 -15.41 2.81 5.22
C LEU A 2 -13.97 2.38 4.87
N ALA A 3 -13.71 1.07 4.80
CA ALA A 3 -12.41 0.54 4.38
C ALA A 3 -12.06 0.90 2.92
N GLU A 4 -13.04 0.97 2.01
CA GLU A 4 -12.83 1.40 0.63
C GLU A 4 -12.59 2.91 0.51
N ALA A 5 -13.19 3.69 1.43
CA ALA A 5 -12.89 5.12 1.57
C ALA A 5 -11.47 5.38 2.13
N GLY A 6 -10.69 4.33 2.39
CA GLY A 6 -9.31 4.42 2.84
C GLY A 6 -9.14 4.56 4.34
N CYS A 7 -10.22 4.45 5.14
CA CYS A 7 -10.14 4.41 6.60
C CYS A 7 -9.42 3.15 7.08
N SER A 8 -8.55 3.32 8.05
CA SER A 8 -7.82 2.25 8.72
C SER A 8 -8.72 1.49 9.70
N VAL A 9 -8.31 0.26 10.05
CA VAL A 9 -9.04 -0.58 11.02
C VAL A 9 -9.24 0.14 12.38
N PRO A 10 -8.25 0.89 12.94
CA PRO A 10 -8.48 1.69 14.14
C PRO A 10 -9.52 2.80 14.01
N GLU A 11 -9.55 3.51 12.89
CA GLU A 11 -10.56 4.56 12.65
C GLU A 11 -11.96 3.96 12.54
N ILE A 12 -12.08 2.83 11.83
CA ILE A 12 -13.35 2.10 11.71
C ILE A 12 -13.81 1.60 13.08
N ALA A 13 -12.91 1.04 13.89
CA ALA A 13 -13.22 0.60 15.25
C ALA A 13 -13.69 1.77 16.14
N ALA A 14 -13.01 2.92 16.05
CA ALA A 14 -13.36 4.12 16.82
C ALA A 14 -14.75 4.67 16.45
N ILE A 15 -15.10 4.67 15.16
CA ILE A 15 -16.41 5.16 14.68
C ILE A 15 -17.54 4.17 14.97
N THR A 16 -17.29 2.88 14.78
CA THR A 16 -18.34 1.84 14.89
C THR A 16 -18.52 1.29 16.30
N GLY A 17 -17.56 1.53 17.21
CA GLY A 17 -17.58 1.01 18.57
C GLY A 17 -17.33 -0.50 18.69
N HIS A 18 -16.91 -1.15 17.61
CA HIS A 18 -16.59 -2.57 17.61
C HIS A 18 -15.16 -2.84 18.08
N SER A 19 -14.94 -4.01 18.68
CA SER A 19 -13.59 -4.49 18.97
C SER A 19 -12.82 -4.77 17.66
N TYR A 20 -11.48 -4.67 17.71
CA TYR A 20 -10.63 -4.96 16.55
C TYR A 20 -10.88 -6.35 15.94
N ARG A 21 -11.15 -7.35 16.79
CA ARG A 21 -11.51 -8.71 16.33
C ARG A 21 -12.80 -8.69 15.51
N SER A 22 -13.83 -8.02 16.02
CA SER A 22 -15.13 -7.93 15.34
C SER A 22 -15.02 -7.17 14.02
N VAL A 23 -14.27 -6.06 13.99
CA VAL A 23 -14.04 -5.30 12.75
C VAL A 23 -13.37 -6.19 11.70
N ASN A 24 -12.33 -6.93 12.06
CA ASN A 24 -11.67 -7.85 11.11
C ASN A 24 -12.62 -8.94 10.61
N SER A 25 -13.42 -9.58 11.48
CA SER A 25 -14.39 -10.58 11.04
C SER A 25 -15.47 -10.01 10.09
N ILE A 26 -15.90 -8.77 10.32
CA ILE A 26 -16.84 -8.06 9.43
C ILE A 26 -16.16 -7.79 8.08
N LEU A 27 -14.94 -7.27 8.08
CA LEU A 27 -14.21 -6.99 6.84
C LEU A 27 -13.92 -8.28 6.06
N GLU A 28 -13.54 -9.37 6.71
CA GLU A 28 -13.33 -10.67 6.05
C GLU A 28 -14.59 -11.21 5.37
N LYS A 29 -15.74 -11.01 5.99
CA LYS A 29 -17.02 -11.52 5.48
C LYS A 29 -17.64 -10.64 4.40
N TYR A 30 -17.46 -9.32 4.52
CA TYR A 30 -18.23 -8.35 3.73
C TYR A 30 -17.38 -7.39 2.89
N LEU A 31 -16.06 -7.33 3.04
CA LEU A 31 -15.21 -6.51 2.19
C LEU A 31 -14.87 -7.27 0.90
N PRO A 32 -15.40 -6.86 -0.27
CA PRO A 32 -15.05 -7.50 -1.52
C PRO A 32 -13.59 -7.20 -1.89
N ARG A 33 -12.88 -8.21 -2.41
CA ARG A 33 -11.51 -8.06 -2.94
C ARG A 33 -11.56 -7.46 -4.35
N THR A 34 -11.89 -6.17 -4.44
CA THR A 34 -12.06 -5.48 -5.73
C THR A 34 -10.71 -5.03 -6.31
N LYS A 35 -10.67 -4.89 -7.65
CA LYS A 35 -9.52 -4.31 -8.36
C LYS A 35 -9.21 -2.90 -7.86
N HIS A 36 -10.24 -2.08 -7.60
CA HIS A 36 -10.09 -0.73 -7.09
C HIS A 36 -9.32 -0.68 -5.76
N LEU A 37 -9.64 -1.59 -4.82
CA LEU A 37 -8.94 -1.68 -3.54
C LEU A 37 -7.45 -2.04 -3.73
N ALA A 38 -7.15 -2.91 -4.70
CA ALA A 38 -5.77 -3.26 -5.05
C ALA A 38 -5.01 -2.06 -5.66
N GLU A 39 -5.64 -1.32 -6.57
CA GLU A 39 -5.05 -0.11 -7.18
C GLU A 39 -4.76 0.96 -6.13
N MET A 40 -5.70 1.20 -5.20
CA MET A 40 -5.48 2.13 -4.08
C MET A 40 -4.34 1.67 -3.17
N ALA A 41 -4.22 0.37 -2.92
CA ALA A 41 -3.12 -0.18 -2.12
C ALA A 41 -1.76 -0.02 -2.83
N ILE A 42 -1.70 -0.25 -4.14
CA ILE A 42 -0.49 -0.04 -4.95
C ILE A 42 -0.12 1.45 -4.95
N ALA A 43 -1.08 2.34 -5.19
CA ALA A 43 -0.83 3.78 -5.17
C ALA A 43 -0.29 4.24 -3.81
N LYS A 44 -0.84 3.75 -2.69
CA LYS A 44 -0.31 4.04 -1.35
C LYS A 44 1.11 3.49 -1.15
N LEU A 45 1.41 2.32 -1.72
CA LEU A 45 2.74 1.71 -1.64
C LEU A 45 3.78 2.49 -2.45
N GLU A 46 3.47 2.82 -3.71
CA GLU A 46 4.35 3.57 -4.61
C GLU A 46 4.66 4.97 -4.09
N ASN A 47 3.66 5.65 -3.53
CA ASN A 47 3.81 6.98 -2.95
C ASN A 47 4.37 6.96 -1.51
N SER A 48 4.62 5.78 -0.93
CA SER A 48 5.23 5.71 0.39
C SER A 48 6.69 6.15 0.30
N GLY A 49 7.12 7.13 1.11
CA GLY A 49 8.51 7.60 1.11
C GLY A 49 9.56 6.52 1.39
N ARG A 50 9.13 5.33 1.86
CA ARG A 50 9.97 4.15 2.11
C ARG A 50 10.35 3.38 0.85
N THR A 51 9.59 3.50 -0.23
CA THR A 51 9.94 2.86 -1.52
C THR A 51 10.88 3.73 -2.34
N SER A 52 11.02 5.03 -2.03
CA SER A 52 11.89 5.95 -2.78
C SER A 52 13.35 5.47 -2.86
N PHE A 53 13.92 4.97 -1.75
CA PHE A 53 15.28 4.44 -1.73
C PHE A 53 15.42 3.16 -2.58
N ALA A 54 14.51 2.20 -2.42
CA ALA A 54 14.53 0.95 -3.18
C ALA A 54 14.30 1.18 -4.69
N ASN A 55 13.35 2.06 -5.04
CA ASN A 55 13.04 2.44 -6.41
C ASN A 55 14.21 3.16 -7.07
N HIS A 56 14.94 4.02 -6.34
CA HIS A 56 16.14 4.70 -6.85
C HIS A 56 17.26 3.70 -7.18
N LEU A 57 17.48 2.69 -6.33
CA LEU A 57 18.48 1.64 -6.60
C LEU A 57 18.13 0.78 -7.82
N GLN A 58 16.84 0.56 -8.07
CA GLN A 58 16.38 -0.27 -9.18
C GLN A 58 16.30 0.47 -10.52
N THR A 59 15.99 1.77 -10.51
CA THR A 59 15.79 2.59 -11.73
C THR A 59 16.93 3.56 -12.03
N GLY A 60 17.95 3.63 -11.16
CA GLY A 60 19.16 4.41 -11.41
C GLY A 60 19.88 3.98 -12.70
N PRO A 61 20.48 4.92 -13.45
CA PRO A 61 21.14 4.59 -14.71
C PRO A 61 22.19 3.51 -14.45
N SER A 62 22.12 2.39 -15.18
CA SER A 62 23.17 1.39 -15.16
C SER A 62 24.47 2.11 -15.49
N LEU A 63 25.41 2.14 -14.54
CA LEU A 63 26.75 2.66 -14.75
C LEU A 63 27.36 1.86 -15.91
N GLN A 64 27.24 2.39 -17.13
CA GLN A 64 27.94 1.88 -18.29
C GLN A 64 29.42 1.89 -17.91
N LYS A 65 29.99 0.71 -17.73
CA LYS A 65 31.44 0.53 -17.69
C LYS A 65 31.98 0.99 -19.03
N LYS A 66 32.32 2.27 -19.13
CA LYS A 66 33.19 2.79 -20.16
C LYS A 66 34.61 2.37 -19.76
N GLY A 67 34.94 1.12 -20.10
CA GLY A 67 36.30 0.60 -20.05
C GLY A 67 37.16 1.41 -21.01
N GLU A 68 37.79 2.43 -20.42
CA GLU A 68 39.15 2.92 -20.68
C GLU A 68 39.71 2.67 -22.08
N ALA A 69 39.78 3.77 -22.83
CA ALA A 69 40.72 3.94 -23.91
C ALA A 69 42.15 3.67 -23.42
N LYS A 70 42.87 2.78 -24.10
CA LYS A 70 44.28 2.96 -24.40
C LYS A 70 44.67 2.19 -25.65
#